data_AF-A0A3N5GQG8-F1
#
_entry.id   AF-A0A3N5GQG8-F1
#
_cell.length_a   1.000
_cell.length_b   1.000
_cell.length_c   1.000
_cell.angle_alpha   90.00
_cell.angle_beta   90.00
_cell.angle_gamma   90.00
#
_symmetry.space_group_name_H-M   'P 1'
#
loop_
_entity.id
_entity.type
_entity.pdbx_description
1 polymer ?
#
loop_
_entity_poly.entity_id
_entity_poly.type
_entity_poly.pdbx_seq_one_letter_code
_entity_poly.pdbx_strand_id
1 'polypeptide(L)'
;MNTAPPSLLAELQARLSELLRSSPAADVERNVKALLAQTFQRVDLVTRDEFDAQLERLARLQERVEQLEKLLAERSTPPADG
;
A
#
# COMPACT_ATOMS: atom_id res chain seq x y z
N MET A 1 6.01 4.86 5.17
CA MET A 1 5.76 4.33 3.81
C MET A 1 5.88 2.82 3.90
N ASN A 2 4.77 2.09 3.74
CA ASN A 2 4.77 0.64 3.77
C ASN A 2 5.30 0.16 2.41
N THR A 3 6.62 0.01 2.30
CA THR A 3 7.20 -0.78 1.21
C THR A 3 6.59 -2.18 1.34
N ALA A 4 6.08 -2.77 0.26
CA ALA A 4 5.77 -4.20 0.28
C ALA A 4 7.00 -4.89 0.89
N PRO A 5 6.86 -5.66 1.98
CA PRO A 5 8.01 -6.07 2.74
C PRO A 5 8.90 -6.89 1.80
N PRO A 6 10.20 -6.59 1.70
CA PRO A 6 11.12 -7.30 0.81
C PRO A 6 11.07 -8.83 0.99
N SER A 7 10.53 -9.31 2.11
CA SER A 7 10.24 -10.72 2.38
C SER A 7 9.18 -11.35 1.46
N LEU A 8 8.10 -10.67 1.06
CA LEU A 8 7.02 -11.31 0.30
C LEU A 8 7.43 -11.69 -1.12
N LEU A 9 8.18 -10.82 -1.80
CA LEU A 9 8.74 -11.12 -3.11
C LEU A 9 9.79 -12.23 -3.03
N ALA A 10 10.63 -12.22 -1.99
CA ALA A 10 11.61 -13.26 -1.73
C ALA A 10 10.95 -14.62 -1.43
N GLU A 11 9.86 -14.64 -0.65
CA GLU A 11 9.06 -15.84 -0.37
C GLU A 11 8.38 -16.38 -1.63
N LEU A 12 7.82 -15.50 -2.47
CA LEU A 12 7.24 -15.90 -3.75
C LEU A 12 8.31 -16.54 -4.65
N GLN A 13 9.49 -15.90 -4.77
CA GLN A 13 10.60 -16.41 -5.56
C GLN A 13 11.07 -17.79 -5.06
N ALA A 14 11.18 -17.97 -3.75
CA ALA A 14 11.56 -19.24 -3.14
C ALA A 14 10.54 -20.34 -3.45
N ARG A 15 9.25 -20.08 -3.24
CA ARG A 15 8.17 -21.05 -3.53
C ARG A 15 8.05 -21.37 -5.02
N LEU A 16 8.25 -20.38 -5.90
CA LEU A 16 8.23 -20.58 -7.34
C LEU A 16 9.41 -21.46 -7.80
N SER A 17 10.60 -21.22 -7.25
CA SER A 17 11.79 -22.02 -7.53
C SER A 17 11.64 -23.46 -7.03
N GLU A 18 10.97 -23.66 -5.89
CA GLU A 18 10.65 -24.97 -5.34
C GLU A 18 9.63 -25.73 -6.20
N LEU A 19 8.57 -25.05 -6.66
CA LEU A 19 7.58 -25.63 -7.59
C LEU A 19 8.23 -26.07 -8.91
N LEU A 20 9.14 -25.27 -9.46
CA LEU A 20 9.85 -25.61 -10.69
C LEU A 20 10.79 -26.81 -10.53
N ARG A 21 11.37 -27.01 -9.34
CA ARG A 21 12.25 -28.16 -9.04
C ARG A 21 11.49 -29.44 -8.70
N SER A 22 10.27 -29.32 -8.17
CA SER A 22 9.52 -30.45 -7.61
C SER A 22 8.36 -30.93 -8.49
N SER A 23 7.94 -30.16 -9.50
CA SER A 23 6.79 -30.51 -10.34
C SER A 23 7.19 -30.90 -11.77
N PRO A 24 6.58 -31.96 -12.35
CA PRO A 24 6.63 -32.23 -13.78
C PRO A 24 6.14 -31.01 -14.58
N ALA A 25 6.68 -30.80 -15.79
CA ALA A 25 6.37 -29.64 -16.63
C ALA A 25 4.85 -29.43 -16.86
N ALA A 26 4.07 -30.51 -16.86
CA ALA A 26 2.61 -30.46 -17.03
C ALA A 26 1.86 -29.85 -15.83
N ASP A 27 2.40 -29.93 -14.61
CA ASP A 27 1.71 -29.47 -13.38
C ASP A 27 2.19 -28.09 -12.89
N VAL A 28 3.31 -27.60 -13.45
CA VAL A 28 3.90 -26.30 -13.08
C VAL A 28 2.89 -25.17 -13.27
N GLU A 29 2.23 -25.08 -14.43
CA GLU A 29 1.30 -23.99 -14.72
C GLU A 29 0.18 -23.88 -13.69
N ARG A 30 -0.43 -25.02 -13.34
CA ARG A 30 -1.50 -25.10 -12.34
C ARG A 30 -1.02 -24.67 -10.97
N ASN A 31 0.15 -25.16 -10.54
CA ASN A 31 0.70 -24.85 -9.23
C ASN A 31 1.15 -23.38 -9.12
N VAL A 32 1.70 -22.81 -10.19
CA VAL A 32 2.07 -21.39 -10.26
C VAL A 32 0.84 -20.49 -10.17
N LYS A 33 -0.26 -20.82 -10.89
CA LYS A 33 -1.53 -20.07 -10.79
C LYS A 33 -2.08 -20.08 -9.36
N ALA A 34 -2.06 -21.24 -8.69
CA ALA A 34 -2.51 -21.36 -7.30
C ALA A 34 -1.63 -20.56 -6.33
N LEU A 35 -0.31 -20.55 -6.52
CA LEU A 35 0.63 -19.76 -5.72
C LEU A 35 0.38 -18.26 -5.85
N LEU A 36 0.16 -17.78 -7.08
CA LEU A 36 -0.12 -16.37 -7.37
C LEU A 36 -1.45 -15.95 -6.76
N ALA A 37 -2.50 -16.77 -6.91
CA ALA A 37 -3.80 -16.51 -6.29
C ALA A 37 -3.70 -16.42 -4.76
N GLN A 38 -2.99 -17.35 -4.10
CA GLN A 38 -2.75 -17.29 -2.66
C GLN A 38 -1.93 -16.08 -2.24
N THR A 39 -0.96 -15.66 -3.06
CA THR A 39 -0.16 -14.48 -2.75
C THR A 39 -1.01 -13.22 -2.85
N PHE A 40 -1.82 -13.09 -3.90
CA PHE A 40 -2.75 -11.98 -4.08
C PHE A 40 -3.85 -11.92 -3.01
N GLN A 41 -4.21 -13.04 -2.39
CA GLN A 41 -5.10 -13.04 -1.22
C GLN A 41 -4.41 -12.58 0.08
N ARG A 42 -3.09 -12.79 0.18
CA ARG A 42 -2.29 -12.41 1.37
C ARG A 42 -1.84 -10.95 1.33
N VAL A 43 -1.74 -10.35 0.15
CA VAL A 43 -1.55 -8.91 0.02
C VAL A 43 -2.93 -8.27 -0.03
N ASP A 44 -3.22 -7.35 0.88
CA ASP A 44 -4.45 -6.54 0.88
C ASP A 44 -4.45 -5.60 -0.33
N LEU A 45 -4.64 -6.17 -1.52
CA LEU A 45 -4.61 -5.45 -2.78
C LEU A 45 -5.81 -4.51 -2.83
N VAL A 46 -5.52 -3.22 -2.82
CA VAL A 46 -6.47 -2.18 -3.22
C VAL A 46 -6.41 -2.01 -4.73
N THR A 47 -7.58 -1.84 -5.33
CA THR A 47 -7.68 -1.49 -6.74
C THR A 47 -7.03 -0.14 -7.01
N ARG A 48 -6.65 0.11 -8.26
CA ARG A 48 -6.08 1.40 -8.65
C ARG A 48 -7.03 2.55 -8.33
N ASP A 49 -8.31 2.36 -8.60
CA ASP A 49 -9.35 3.37 -8.37
C ASP A 49 -9.53 3.68 -6.88
N GLU A 50 -9.49 2.66 -6.01
CA GLU A 50 -9.53 2.86 -4.56
C GLU A 50 -8.30 3.62 -4.06
N PHE A 51 -7.11 3.31 -4.60
CA PHE A 51 -5.89 4.04 -4.26
C PHE A 51 -5.99 5.51 -4.68
N ASP A 52 -6.44 5.79 -5.89
CA ASP A 52 -6.59 7.16 -6.39
C ASP A 52 -7.66 7.94 -5.55
N ALA A 53 -8.75 7.29 -5.14
CA ALA A 53 -9.74 7.88 -4.24
C ALA A 53 -9.18 8.18 -2.83
N GLN A 54 -8.21 7.39 -2.35
CA GLN A 54 -7.51 7.66 -1.09
C GLN A 54 -6.55 8.85 -1.23
N LEU A 55 -5.85 8.97 -2.35
CA LEU A 55 -4.99 10.13 -2.64
C LEU A 55 -5.79 11.42 -2.68
N GLU A 56 -6.96 11.40 -3.32
CA GLU A 56 -7.86 12.57 -3.38
C GLU A 56 -8.35 13.00 -1.98
N ARG A 57 -8.69 12.03 -1.13
CA ARG A 57 -9.03 12.29 0.28
C ARG A 57 -7.84 12.88 1.04
N LEU A 58 -6.64 12.36 0.83
CA LEU A 58 -5.44 12.86 1.49
C LEU A 58 -5.13 14.31 1.09
N ALA A 59 -5.28 14.66 -0.19
CA ALA A 59 -5.11 16.02 -0.66
C ALA A 59 -6.06 17.01 0.05
N ARG A 60 -7.34 16.65 0.15
CA ARG A 60 -8.33 17.46 0.90
C ARG A 60 -7.98 17.61 2.38
N LEU A 61 -7.45 16.55 3.00
CA LEU A 61 -7.03 16.60 4.40
C LEU A 61 -5.84 17.54 4.58
N GLN A 62 -4.88 17.55 3.66
CA GLN A 62 -3.75 18.49 3.69
C GLN A 62 -4.24 19.94 3.61
N GLU A 63 -5.10 20.26 2.66
CA GLU A 63 -5.71 21.60 2.54
C GLU A 63 -6.45 22.00 3.82
N ARG A 64 -7.20 21.06 4.42
CA ARG A 64 -7.93 21.33 5.66
C ARG A 64 -7.00 21.57 6.85
N VAL A 65 -5.91 20.81 6.94
CA VAL A 65 -4.88 21.00 7.98
C VAL A 65 -4.27 22.40 7.85
N GLU A 66 -3.86 22.81 6.66
CA GLU A 66 -3.29 24.15 6.43
C GLU A 66 -4.26 25.27 6.82
N GLN A 67 -5.55 25.14 6.49
CA GLN A 67 -6.56 26.11 6.90
C GLN A 67 -6.69 26.20 8.42
N LEU A 68 -6.71 25.06 9.12
CA LEU A 68 -6.82 25.03 10.57
C LEU A 68 -5.57 25.60 11.24
N GLU A 69 -4.39 25.30 10.71
CA GLU A 69 -3.12 25.88 11.18
C GLU A 69 -3.10 27.40 11.04
N LYS A 70 -3.59 27.95 9.91
CA LYS A 70 -3.74 29.41 9.74
C LYS A 70 -4.69 30.03 10.77
N LEU A 71 -5.86 29.42 10.97
CA LEU A 71 -6.83 29.90 11.95
C LEU A 71 -6.27 29.87 13.39
N LEU A 72 -5.45 28.86 13.71
CA LEU A 72 -4.77 28.79 14.99
C LEU A 72 -3.71 29.88 15.12
N ALA A 73 -2.91 30.15 14.08
CA ALA A 73 -1.90 31.21 14.09
C ALA A 73 -2.53 32.61 14.28
N GLU A 74 -3.65 32.87 13.61
CA GLU A 74 -4.43 34.11 13.77
C GLU A 74 -4.95 34.29 15.20
N ARG A 75 -5.37 33.20 15.86
CA ARG A 75 -5.91 33.22 17.22
C ARG A 75 -4.85 33.20 18.33
N SER A 76 -3.65 32.70 18.04
CA SER A 76 -2.57 32.55 19.01
C SER A 76 -1.60 33.73 19.06
N THR A 77 -1.77 34.71 18.16
CA THR A 77 -1.19 36.05 18.35
C THR A 77 -2.01 36.76 19.44
N PRO A 78 -1.48 37.00 20.66
CA PRO A 78 -2.16 37.84 21.62
C PRO A 78 -2.29 39.26 21.04
N PRO A 79 -3.36 40.02 21.36
CA PRO A 79 -3.36 41.45 21.05
C PRO A 79 -2.08 42.03 21.65
N ALA A 80 -1.27 42.65 20.80
CA ALA A 80 -0.15 43.48 21.24
C ALA A 80 -0.73 44.74 21.88
N ASP A 81 -1.27 44.60 23.08
CA ASP A 81 -1.66 45.71 23.93
C ASP A 81 -0.49 45.99 24.88
N GLY A 82 -0.06 47.26 24.87
CA GLY A 82 0.98 47.82 25.73
C GLY A 82 0.51 48.19 27.13
#